data_AF-A0AAF3FA07-F1
#
_entry.id   AF-A0AAF3FA07-F1
#
_cell.length_a   1.000
_cell.length_b   1.000
_cell.length_c   1.000
_cell.angle_alpha   90.00
_cell.angle_beta   90.00
_cell.angle_gamma   90.00
#
_symmetry.space_group_name_H-M   'P 1'
#
loop_
_entity.id
_entity.type
_entity.pdbx_description
1 polymer ?
#
loop_
_entity_poly.entity_id
_entity_poly.type
_entity_poly.pdbx_seq_one_letter_code
_entity_poly.pdbx_strand_id
1 'polypeptide(L)'
;MSCDQLLNPDNGYILNDTIKLEVIVSADAPHGVQWDSKKHAGYIGLKNQGATCYMNSLLQAFFFTNQLRKAVYEMPTEEDDSESSVALAMQRVFYDLQYSDKPVGTKKLTKSFGWDSLDSFLQHDVQELCRVLLDNLESKMKGTKVEGTIPQLFRGKMKSFIRCINVDYESSHVDDFYDVQLNVKGNNDILQSFRDYVDSERLDGENKYDAGAYGLQPAEKGVKFLTFPPILHLQLMRFQYDAAIDANVKINDRLEFPERLNLNDFADNRSEDNDFTYVLHAVLVHSGDFHGGHYVVFINTKLNQPHSCWCKFDDDVVSRSSFKDAVTANYGGEDLETPGRIYTNAYMLAERNEEAYRKKEKQETHLFTEIMLIREEKFQNHHGFDLFDVRLLEDECQKEKVKKKMNLEELYQFVASRVFGAEGENRLRMDFRLWLFTDNPPREETGVSLARMRPSTLITRDRNKLLEDTFDSDRNLIFVETPTLSNIGKRLSLQQYDDKSN
;
A
#
# COMPACT_ATOMS: atom_id res chain seq x y z
N MET A 1 26.56 32.05 -16.85
CA MET A 1 26.79 33.45 -16.42
C MET A 1 28.30 33.63 -16.29
N SER A 2 28.90 34.60 -16.96
CA SER A 2 30.36 34.79 -16.94
C SER A 2 30.82 35.62 -15.72
N CYS A 3 32.09 35.50 -15.33
CA CYS A 3 32.66 36.32 -14.25
C CYS A 3 32.51 37.82 -14.54
N ASP A 4 32.68 38.24 -15.80
CA ASP A 4 32.54 39.65 -16.20
C ASP A 4 31.10 40.18 -15.99
N GLN A 5 30.08 39.32 -16.08
CA GLN A 5 28.69 39.69 -15.81
C GLN A 5 28.40 39.83 -14.32
N LEU A 6 29.02 39.00 -13.49
CA LEU A 6 28.87 39.02 -12.03
C LEU A 6 29.58 40.21 -11.38
N LEU A 7 30.72 40.61 -11.92
CA LEU A 7 31.56 41.68 -11.37
C LEU A 7 31.21 43.08 -11.89
N ASN A 8 30.29 43.19 -12.86
CA ASN A 8 29.85 44.49 -13.36
C ASN A 8 28.91 45.18 -12.33
N PRO A 9 29.29 46.34 -11.76
CA PRO A 9 28.48 47.05 -10.77
C PRO A 9 27.10 47.48 -11.29
N ASP A 10 26.97 47.68 -12.60
CA ASP A 10 25.72 48.13 -13.23
C ASP A 10 24.65 47.02 -13.27
N ASN A 11 25.05 45.75 -13.12
CA ASN A 11 24.13 44.61 -13.15
C ASN A 11 23.48 44.33 -11.79
N GLY A 12 23.93 44.98 -10.71
CA GLY A 12 23.35 44.85 -9.37
C GLY A 12 23.64 43.54 -8.63
N TYR A 13 24.40 42.61 -9.21
CA TYR A 13 24.81 41.36 -8.56
C TYR A 13 25.92 41.53 -7.51
N ILE A 14 26.72 42.60 -7.64
CA ILE A 14 27.80 42.95 -6.73
C ILE A 14 27.47 44.29 -6.07
N LEU A 15 27.54 44.34 -4.74
CA LEU A 15 27.37 45.57 -3.96
C LEU A 15 28.45 45.59 -2.87
N ASN A 16 29.24 46.67 -2.82
CA ASN A 16 30.38 46.80 -1.89
C ASN A 16 31.36 45.61 -1.97
N ASP A 17 31.76 45.22 -3.19
CA ASP A 17 32.67 44.10 -3.44
C ASP A 17 32.19 42.76 -2.85
N THR A 18 30.88 42.64 -2.62
CA THR A 18 30.24 41.46 -2.03
C THR A 18 29.17 40.92 -2.96
N ILE A 19 29.17 39.61 -3.19
CA ILE A 19 28.13 38.88 -3.92
C ILE A 19 27.39 38.01 -2.91
N LYS A 20 26.05 38.10 -2.90
CA LYS A 20 25.22 37.23 -2.07
C LYS A 20 24.76 36.02 -2.89
N LEU A 21 25.22 34.84 -2.49
CA LEU A 21 24.76 33.58 -3.07
C LEU A 21 23.65 33.02 -2.18
N GLU A 22 22.51 32.71 -2.79
CA GLU A 22 21.41 32.00 -2.15
C GLU A 22 21.28 30.63 -2.79
N VAL A 23 21.38 29.58 -1.98
CA VAL A 23 21.25 28.19 -2.42
C VAL A 23 20.02 27.60 -1.75
N ILE A 24 19.01 27.28 -2.55
CA ILE A 24 17.83 26.55 -2.09
C ILE A 24 18.13 25.06 -2.23
N VAL A 25 18.29 24.37 -1.10
CA VAL A 25 18.57 22.93 -1.08
C VAL A 25 17.28 22.19 -0.79
N SER A 26 16.89 21.29 -1.71
CA SER A 26 15.89 20.25 -1.44
C SER A 26 16.65 18.94 -1.25
N ALA A 27 16.51 18.32 -0.08
CA ALA A 27 17.22 17.09 0.28
C ALA A 27 16.23 15.95 0.52
N ASP A 28 16.56 14.79 -0.03
CA ASP A 28 15.85 13.55 0.25
C ASP A 28 16.19 13.02 1.65
N ALA A 29 15.37 12.07 2.13
CA ALA A 29 15.63 11.39 3.39
C ALA A 29 16.98 10.63 3.31
N PRO A 30 17.93 10.93 4.21
CA PRO A 30 19.28 10.37 4.16
C PRO A 30 19.37 8.95 4.75
N HIS A 31 20.15 8.08 4.12
CA HIS A 31 20.59 6.80 4.69
C HIS A 31 21.78 7.00 5.65
N GLY A 32 21.97 6.08 6.59
CA GLY A 32 23.14 6.05 7.48
C GLY A 32 23.13 7.04 8.65
N VAL A 33 22.07 7.85 8.78
CA VAL A 33 21.79 8.68 9.96
C VAL A 33 20.55 8.18 10.70
N GLN A 34 20.30 8.66 11.92
CA GLN A 34 19.07 8.34 12.65
C GLN A 34 17.85 8.98 11.98
N TRP A 35 17.31 8.32 10.94
CA TRP A 35 16.02 8.65 10.35
C TRP A 35 14.92 7.79 10.99
N ASP A 36 13.94 8.44 11.61
CA ASP A 36 12.77 7.76 12.18
C ASP A 36 11.63 7.68 11.16
N SER A 37 11.69 6.64 10.32
CA SER A 37 10.69 6.35 9.28
C SER A 37 9.26 6.36 9.83
N LYS A 38 9.03 5.79 11.02
CA LYS A 38 7.70 5.68 11.61
C LYS A 38 7.15 7.04 12.01
N LYS A 39 7.99 7.90 12.60
CA LYS A 39 7.60 9.26 12.97
C LYS A 39 7.26 10.13 11.77
N HIS A 40 8.02 10.02 10.67
CA HIS A 40 7.87 10.91 9.51
C HIS A 40 6.82 10.43 8.50
N ALA A 41 6.76 9.13 8.25
CA ALA A 41 5.87 8.54 7.24
C ALA A 41 4.72 7.71 7.84
N GLY A 42 4.79 7.32 9.11
CA GLY A 42 3.84 6.39 9.73
C GLY A 42 4.17 4.91 9.52
N TYR A 43 5.23 4.61 8.77
CA TYR A 43 5.61 3.26 8.35
C TYR A 43 7.10 3.00 8.55
N ILE A 44 7.49 1.74 8.59
CA ILE A 44 8.89 1.32 8.72
C ILE A 44 9.40 0.61 7.46
N GLY A 45 10.71 0.64 7.30
CA GLY A 45 11.42 0.05 6.17
C GLY A 45 11.88 -1.39 6.40
N LEU A 46 12.53 -1.95 5.38
CA LEU A 46 13.20 -3.24 5.39
C LEU A 46 14.71 -3.04 5.32
N LYS A 47 15.47 -3.80 6.10
CA LYS A 47 16.93 -3.73 6.05
C LYS A 47 17.42 -4.31 4.72
N ASN A 48 18.17 -3.50 3.98
CA ASN A 48 18.96 -3.98 2.86
C ASN A 48 20.03 -4.97 3.33
N GLN A 49 20.15 -6.11 2.65
CA GLN A 49 21.16 -7.13 2.95
C GLN A 49 22.20 -7.28 1.83
N GLY A 50 22.35 -6.26 0.98
CA GLY A 50 23.28 -6.28 -0.15
C GLY A 50 22.52 -6.05 -1.44
N ALA A 51 22.13 -7.12 -2.14
CA ALA A 51 21.39 -7.03 -3.40
C ALA A 51 19.90 -7.36 -3.27
N THR A 52 19.32 -7.32 -2.06
CA THR A 52 17.93 -7.73 -1.81
C THR A 52 16.89 -6.62 -2.01
N CYS A 53 17.28 -5.46 -2.53
CA CYS A 53 16.40 -4.29 -2.66
C CYS A 53 15.15 -4.57 -3.51
N TYR A 54 15.27 -5.39 -4.54
CA TYR A 54 14.15 -5.78 -5.40
C TYR A 54 13.10 -6.61 -4.64
N MET A 55 13.56 -7.54 -3.80
CA MET A 55 12.70 -8.31 -2.90
C MET A 55 12.05 -7.39 -1.86
N ASN A 56 12.81 -6.44 -1.27
CA ASN A 56 12.25 -5.49 -0.31
C ASN A 56 11.11 -4.66 -0.93
N SER A 57 11.30 -4.18 -2.16
CA SER A 57 10.30 -3.43 -2.92
C SER A 57 9.01 -4.25 -3.13
N LEU A 58 9.16 -5.52 -3.52
CA LEU A 58 8.04 -6.44 -3.70
C LEU A 58 7.33 -6.78 -2.37
N LEU A 59 8.07 -7.02 -1.31
CA LEU A 59 7.52 -7.33 0.01
C LEU A 59 6.69 -6.17 0.58
N GLN A 60 7.14 -4.94 0.39
CA GLN A 60 6.35 -3.76 0.77
C GLN A 60 5.06 -3.69 -0.06
N ALA A 61 5.12 -3.86 -1.38
CA ALA A 61 3.92 -3.88 -2.23
C ALA A 61 2.90 -4.97 -1.80
N PHE A 62 3.39 -6.17 -1.44
CA PHE A 62 2.55 -7.24 -0.91
C PHE A 62 2.01 -6.93 0.49
N PHE A 63 2.80 -6.35 1.38
CA PHE A 63 2.37 -5.98 2.73
C PHE A 63 1.24 -4.95 2.69
N PHE A 64 1.32 -3.95 1.81
CA PHE A 64 0.26 -2.96 1.62
C PHE A 64 -0.96 -3.51 0.89
N THR A 65 -0.86 -4.71 0.31
CA THR A 65 -2.01 -5.51 -0.11
C THR A 65 -2.70 -6.13 1.10
N ASN A 66 -3.51 -5.30 1.77
CA ASN A 66 -4.13 -5.62 3.06
C ASN A 66 -4.89 -6.97 3.07
N GLN A 67 -5.57 -7.33 1.98
CA GLN A 67 -6.27 -8.61 1.90
C GLN A 67 -5.31 -9.80 1.84
N LEU A 68 -4.24 -9.68 1.05
CA LEU A 68 -3.15 -10.66 1.03
C LEU A 68 -2.52 -10.77 2.42
N ARG A 69 -2.21 -9.64 3.07
CA ARG A 69 -1.64 -9.61 4.43
C ARG A 69 -2.52 -10.33 5.45
N LYS A 70 -3.83 -10.06 5.46
CA LYS A 70 -4.78 -10.76 6.34
C LYS A 70 -4.78 -12.27 6.10
N ALA A 71 -4.83 -12.69 4.83
CA ALA A 71 -4.79 -14.11 4.48
C ALA A 71 -3.47 -14.78 4.89
N VAL A 72 -2.35 -14.07 4.73
CA VAL A 72 -1.03 -14.56 5.16
C VAL A 72 -1.02 -14.83 6.67
N TYR A 73 -1.63 -13.98 7.49
CA TYR A 73 -1.72 -14.21 8.94
C TYR A 73 -2.60 -15.39 9.34
N GLU A 74 -3.56 -15.78 8.51
CA GLU A 74 -4.47 -16.91 8.78
C GLU A 74 -3.92 -18.26 8.32
N MET A 75 -2.75 -18.30 7.68
CA MET A 75 -2.12 -19.55 7.27
C MET A 75 -1.64 -20.37 8.49
N PRO A 76 -1.90 -21.68 8.54
CA PRO A 76 -1.41 -22.56 9.60
C PRO A 76 0.10 -22.82 9.43
N THR A 77 0.90 -22.28 10.33
CA THR A 77 2.38 -22.37 10.32
C THR A 77 2.95 -22.79 11.68
N GLU A 78 2.12 -23.26 12.60
CA GLU A 78 2.51 -23.61 13.98
C GLU A 78 3.48 -24.80 14.03
N GLU A 79 3.33 -25.74 13.10
CA GLU A 79 4.18 -26.94 12.97
C GLU A 79 5.32 -26.75 11.94
N ASP A 80 5.39 -25.58 11.31
CA ASP A 80 6.37 -25.32 10.25
C ASP A 80 7.77 -25.12 10.82
N ASP A 81 8.77 -25.62 10.09
CA ASP A 81 10.15 -25.37 10.45
C ASP A 81 10.49 -23.87 10.36
N SER A 82 11.22 -23.42 11.38
CA SER A 82 11.45 -21.99 11.60
C SER A 82 12.40 -21.34 10.58
N GLU A 83 13.19 -22.14 9.85
CA GLU A 83 14.22 -21.66 8.94
C GLU A 83 13.90 -21.90 7.46
N SER A 84 13.09 -22.93 7.15
CA SER A 84 12.76 -23.34 5.78
C SER A 84 11.35 -22.96 5.33
N SER A 85 10.43 -22.63 6.24
CA SER A 85 9.07 -22.23 5.83
C SER A 85 9.02 -20.78 5.35
N VAL A 86 8.79 -20.60 4.05
CA VAL A 86 8.56 -19.31 3.39
C VAL A 86 7.32 -18.61 3.96
N ALA A 87 6.23 -19.36 4.17
CA ALA A 87 4.98 -18.84 4.72
C ALA A 87 5.19 -18.25 6.13
N LEU A 88 5.88 -18.97 7.02
CA LEU A 88 6.20 -18.51 8.36
C LEU A 88 7.17 -17.32 8.34
N ALA A 89 8.16 -17.34 7.44
CA ALA A 89 9.08 -16.22 7.27
C ALA A 89 8.34 -14.94 6.80
N MET A 90 7.40 -15.07 5.87
CA MET A 90 6.59 -13.97 5.38
C MET A 90 5.63 -13.43 6.44
N GLN A 91 5.01 -14.30 7.24
CA GLN A 91 4.21 -13.90 8.42
C GLN A 91 5.04 -13.06 9.41
N ARG A 92 6.28 -13.47 9.70
CA ARG A 92 7.18 -12.72 10.59
C ARG A 92 7.51 -11.34 10.03
N VAL A 93 7.88 -11.27 8.75
CA VAL A 93 8.17 -9.98 8.10
C VAL A 93 6.94 -9.07 8.15
N PHE A 94 5.75 -9.57 7.83
CA PHE A 94 4.52 -8.78 7.88
C PHE A 94 4.15 -8.39 9.30
N TYR A 95 4.32 -9.27 10.28
CA TYR A 95 4.08 -8.94 11.69
C TYR A 95 5.02 -7.81 12.15
N ASP A 96 6.31 -7.95 11.88
CA ASP A 96 7.29 -6.95 12.28
C ASP A 96 7.05 -5.62 11.55
N LEU A 97 6.70 -5.62 10.25
CA LEU A 97 6.34 -4.41 9.50
C LEU A 97 5.15 -3.66 10.12
N GLN A 98 4.23 -4.38 10.75
CA GLN A 98 3.04 -3.79 11.37
C GLN A 98 3.30 -3.27 12.79
N TYR A 99 4.12 -3.97 13.59
CA TYR A 99 4.24 -3.69 15.02
C TYR A 99 5.59 -3.14 15.47
N SER A 100 6.67 -3.35 14.71
CA SER A 100 8.00 -2.86 15.06
C SER A 100 8.09 -1.34 14.92
N ASP A 101 9.07 -0.76 15.62
CA ASP A 101 9.52 0.62 15.45
C ASP A 101 10.88 0.69 14.72
N LYS A 102 11.48 -0.46 14.41
CA LYS A 102 12.80 -0.58 13.79
C LYS A 102 12.71 -1.29 12.43
N PRO A 103 13.61 -0.95 11.47
CA PRO A 103 13.67 -1.61 10.17
C PRO A 103 13.73 -3.14 10.29
N VAL A 104 12.93 -3.81 9.48
CA VAL A 104 12.69 -5.26 9.57
C VAL A 104 13.75 -6.03 8.78
N GLY A 105 14.29 -7.11 9.35
CA GLY A 105 15.26 -7.96 8.67
C GLY A 105 14.59 -9.10 7.91
N THR A 106 15.01 -9.34 6.66
CA THR A 106 14.50 -10.41 5.78
C THR A 106 15.38 -11.67 5.74
N LYS A 107 16.39 -11.81 6.63
CA LYS A 107 17.37 -12.91 6.63
C LYS A 107 16.76 -14.32 6.68
N LYS A 108 15.68 -14.49 7.44
CA LYS A 108 15.00 -15.79 7.54
C LYS A 108 14.20 -16.12 6.27
N LEU A 109 13.73 -15.08 5.58
CA LEU A 109 12.99 -15.24 4.34
C LEU A 109 13.93 -15.65 3.20
N THR A 110 15.07 -14.97 3.03
CA THR A 110 16.07 -15.38 2.03
C THR A 110 16.56 -16.82 2.27
N LYS A 111 16.83 -17.18 3.53
CA LYS A 111 17.20 -18.55 3.90
C LYS A 111 16.10 -19.58 3.56
N SER A 112 14.82 -19.23 3.73
CA SER A 112 13.71 -20.14 3.39
C SER A 112 13.56 -20.41 1.89
N PHE A 113 14.09 -19.53 1.03
CA PHE A 113 14.19 -19.79 -0.41
C PHE A 113 15.38 -20.67 -0.80
N GLY A 114 16.20 -21.08 0.17
CA GLY A 114 17.45 -21.79 -0.08
C GLY A 114 18.55 -20.90 -0.63
N TRP A 115 18.37 -19.56 -0.62
CA TRP A 115 19.41 -18.62 -1.03
C TRP A 115 20.48 -18.58 0.04
N ASP A 116 21.72 -18.87 -0.33
CA ASP A 116 22.85 -18.67 0.56
C ASP A 116 23.23 -17.18 0.63
N SER A 117 24.21 -16.85 1.48
CA SER A 117 24.67 -15.47 1.62
C SER A 117 25.29 -14.90 0.35
N LEU A 118 25.79 -15.72 -0.58
CA LEU A 118 26.35 -15.29 -1.87
C LEU A 118 25.25 -15.09 -2.91
N ASP A 119 24.24 -15.96 -2.94
CA ASP A 119 23.06 -15.86 -3.80
C ASP A 119 22.24 -14.59 -3.50
N SER A 120 22.25 -14.14 -2.24
CA SER A 120 21.62 -12.86 -1.86
C SER A 120 22.27 -11.61 -2.49
N PHE A 121 23.44 -11.77 -3.13
CA PHE A 121 24.10 -10.73 -3.94
C PHE A 121 23.78 -10.83 -5.43
N LEU A 122 23.10 -11.89 -5.89
CA LEU A 122 22.61 -12.02 -7.26
C LEU A 122 21.22 -11.38 -7.37
N GLN A 123 21.05 -10.49 -8.35
CA GLN A 123 19.74 -9.95 -8.66
C GLN A 123 18.95 -11.01 -9.44
N HIS A 124 17.90 -11.53 -8.84
CA HIS A 124 16.94 -12.41 -9.50
C HIS A 124 15.89 -11.58 -10.24
N ASP A 125 15.26 -12.18 -11.25
CA ASP A 125 14.14 -11.56 -11.94
C ASP A 125 12.99 -11.35 -10.94
N VAL A 126 12.55 -10.10 -10.77
CA VAL A 126 11.45 -9.75 -9.86
C VAL A 126 10.16 -10.46 -10.25
N GLN A 127 9.97 -10.73 -11.54
CA GLN A 127 8.82 -11.47 -12.06
C GLN A 127 8.84 -12.91 -11.55
N GLU A 128 9.99 -13.57 -11.65
CA GLU A 128 10.17 -14.94 -11.18
C GLU A 128 9.96 -15.01 -9.66
N LEU A 129 10.57 -14.09 -8.90
CA LEU A 129 10.40 -14.04 -7.45
C LEU A 129 8.93 -13.80 -7.07
N CYS A 130 8.23 -12.90 -7.75
CA CYS A 130 6.81 -12.63 -7.51
C CYS A 130 5.97 -13.90 -7.71
N ARG A 131 6.18 -14.62 -8.81
CA ARG A 131 5.44 -15.85 -9.08
C ARG A 131 5.78 -16.96 -8.08
N VAL A 132 7.05 -17.17 -7.77
CA VAL A 132 7.50 -18.17 -6.78
C VAL A 132 6.88 -17.89 -5.40
N LEU A 133 6.82 -16.63 -4.99
CA LEU A 133 6.16 -16.22 -3.75
C LEU A 133 4.67 -16.53 -3.77
N LEU A 134 3.96 -16.10 -4.82
CA LEU A 134 2.51 -16.29 -4.93
C LEU A 134 2.14 -17.79 -5.00
N ASP A 135 2.90 -18.59 -5.76
CA ASP A 135 2.69 -20.04 -5.87
C ASP A 135 2.94 -20.76 -4.55
N ASN A 136 3.99 -20.37 -3.82
CA ASN A 136 4.30 -20.93 -2.50
C ASN A 136 3.17 -20.65 -1.50
N LEU A 137 2.70 -19.40 -1.48
CA LEU A 137 1.57 -19.00 -0.64
C LEU A 137 0.29 -19.72 -1.04
N GLU A 138 -0.04 -19.78 -2.34
CA GLU A 138 -1.24 -20.46 -2.81
C GLU A 138 -1.23 -21.93 -2.41
N SER A 139 -0.10 -22.61 -2.60
CA SER A 139 0.08 -24.01 -2.20
C SER A 139 -0.14 -24.20 -0.69
N LYS A 140 0.40 -23.31 0.15
CA LYS A 140 0.24 -23.36 1.61
C LYS A 140 -1.19 -23.03 2.07
N MET A 141 -1.92 -22.22 1.30
CA MET A 141 -3.32 -21.86 1.60
C MET A 141 -4.33 -22.94 1.21
N LYS A 142 -3.96 -23.95 0.41
CA LYS A 142 -4.86 -25.06 0.02
C LYS A 142 -5.31 -25.86 1.24
N GLY A 143 -6.61 -26.16 1.31
CA GLY A 143 -7.22 -26.88 2.43
C GLY A 143 -7.42 -26.03 3.70
N THR A 144 -7.21 -24.71 3.62
CA THR A 144 -7.39 -23.77 4.73
C THR A 144 -8.61 -22.86 4.51
N LYS A 145 -8.97 -22.05 5.50
CA LYS A 145 -10.06 -21.07 5.39
C LYS A 145 -9.81 -19.99 4.35
N VAL A 146 -8.55 -19.76 3.99
CA VAL A 146 -8.11 -18.71 3.05
C VAL A 146 -7.72 -19.29 1.68
N GLU A 147 -8.12 -20.53 1.39
CA GLU A 147 -7.93 -21.15 0.09
C GLU A 147 -8.49 -20.29 -1.04
N GLY A 148 -7.74 -20.21 -2.15
CA GLY A 148 -8.15 -19.45 -3.33
C GLY A 148 -7.96 -17.94 -3.22
N THR A 149 -7.41 -17.41 -2.11
CA THR A 149 -7.16 -15.97 -1.96
C THR A 149 -6.25 -15.43 -3.07
N ILE A 150 -5.18 -16.15 -3.42
CA ILE A 150 -4.23 -15.74 -4.46
C ILE A 150 -4.92 -15.64 -5.84
N PRO A 151 -5.62 -16.69 -6.34
CA PRO A 151 -6.43 -16.59 -7.54
C PRO A 151 -7.47 -15.46 -7.48
N GLN A 152 -8.20 -15.30 -6.38
CA GLN A 152 -9.23 -14.26 -6.26
C GLN A 152 -8.68 -12.84 -6.35
N LEU A 153 -7.42 -12.63 -5.98
CA LEU A 153 -6.78 -11.32 -5.97
C LEU A 153 -6.05 -10.99 -7.28
N PHE A 154 -5.35 -11.96 -7.86
CA PHE A 154 -4.36 -11.71 -8.91
C PHE A 154 -4.66 -12.43 -10.23
N ARG A 155 -5.55 -13.44 -10.25
CA ARG A 155 -5.82 -14.22 -11.47
C ARG A 155 -6.76 -13.50 -12.41
N GLY A 156 -6.28 -13.16 -13.60
CA GLY A 156 -7.08 -12.81 -14.76
C GLY A 156 -7.21 -13.98 -15.74
N LYS A 157 -7.99 -13.77 -16.80
CA LYS A 157 -8.17 -14.74 -17.89
C LYS A 157 -7.96 -14.05 -19.24
N MET A 158 -7.21 -14.70 -20.12
CA MET A 158 -6.98 -14.27 -21.49
C MET A 158 -7.23 -15.43 -22.46
N LYS A 159 -7.66 -15.09 -23.67
CA LYS A 159 -7.89 -16.04 -24.77
C LYS A 159 -6.84 -15.81 -25.84
N SER A 160 -5.98 -16.79 -26.04
CA SER A 160 -5.09 -16.87 -27.20
C SER A 160 -5.86 -17.51 -28.35
N PHE A 161 -5.82 -16.92 -29.55
CA PHE A 161 -6.53 -17.44 -30.71
C PHE A 161 -5.65 -17.43 -31.95
N ILE A 162 -5.90 -18.41 -32.83
CA ILE A 162 -5.38 -18.48 -34.19
C ILE A 162 -6.57 -18.74 -35.11
N ARG A 163 -6.92 -17.75 -35.93
CA ARG A 163 -8.09 -17.80 -36.82
C ARG A 163 -7.63 -17.79 -38.27
N CYS A 164 -7.96 -18.83 -39.03
CA CYS A 164 -7.63 -18.88 -40.45
C CYS A 164 -8.45 -17.86 -41.25
N ILE A 165 -7.84 -17.26 -42.27
CA ILE A 165 -8.47 -16.20 -43.09
C ILE A 165 -9.38 -16.81 -44.17
N ASN A 166 -8.92 -17.88 -44.80
CA ASN A 166 -9.57 -18.45 -45.99
C ASN A 166 -10.47 -19.65 -45.68
N VAL A 167 -10.43 -20.17 -44.45
CA VAL A 167 -11.21 -21.33 -44.01
C VAL A 167 -11.83 -21.02 -42.66
N ASP A 168 -13.02 -21.55 -42.42
CA ASP A 168 -13.76 -21.39 -41.15
C ASP A 168 -13.17 -22.32 -40.09
N TYR A 169 -12.00 -21.96 -39.58
CA TYR A 169 -11.27 -22.67 -38.55
C TYR A 169 -10.63 -21.68 -37.57
N GLU A 170 -10.94 -21.83 -36.29
CA GLU A 170 -10.31 -21.10 -35.19
C GLU A 170 -9.82 -22.11 -34.14
N SER A 171 -8.53 -22.05 -33.84
CA SER A 171 -7.98 -22.68 -32.64
C SER A 171 -7.90 -21.62 -31.55
N SER A 172 -8.44 -21.91 -30.37
CA SER A 172 -8.31 -20.99 -29.24
C SER A 172 -8.11 -21.72 -27.92
N HIS A 173 -7.37 -21.06 -27.02
CA HIS A 173 -7.06 -21.55 -25.69
C HIS A 173 -7.28 -20.43 -24.68
N VAL A 174 -7.85 -20.76 -23.53
CA VAL A 174 -8.07 -19.80 -22.45
C VAL A 174 -7.06 -20.10 -21.35
N ASP A 175 -6.18 -19.14 -21.13
CA ASP A 175 -5.12 -19.18 -20.13
C ASP A 175 -5.43 -18.25 -18.96
N ASP A 176 -4.92 -18.63 -17.81
CA ASP A 176 -4.90 -17.76 -16.64
C ASP A 176 -3.60 -16.96 -16.61
N PHE A 177 -3.67 -15.71 -16.17
CA PHE A 177 -2.49 -14.88 -15.93
C PHE A 177 -2.54 -14.30 -14.52
N TYR A 178 -1.37 -14.09 -13.92
CA TYR A 178 -1.21 -13.41 -12.63
C TYR A 178 -0.58 -12.02 -12.78
N ASP A 179 -0.10 -11.73 -13.99
CA ASP A 179 0.63 -10.54 -14.34
C ASP A 179 0.60 -10.31 -15.87
N VAL A 180 0.83 -9.07 -16.29
CA VAL A 180 0.84 -8.67 -17.71
C VAL A 180 2.16 -7.99 -18.04
N GLN A 181 2.89 -8.57 -18.97
CA GLN A 181 4.17 -8.05 -19.46
C GLN A 181 3.94 -7.10 -20.63
N LEU A 182 4.32 -5.83 -20.44
CA LEU A 182 4.08 -4.76 -21.40
C LEU A 182 5.39 -4.30 -22.04
N ASN A 183 5.37 -4.20 -23.37
CA ASN A 183 6.48 -3.68 -24.14
C ASN A 183 6.64 -2.17 -23.94
N VAL A 184 7.87 -1.75 -23.60
CA VAL A 184 8.22 -0.34 -23.40
C VAL A 184 8.74 0.28 -24.70
N LYS A 185 9.59 -0.44 -25.42
CA LYS A 185 10.22 0.05 -26.65
C LYS A 185 9.16 0.33 -27.72
N GLY A 186 9.18 1.53 -28.29
CA GLY A 186 8.21 1.96 -29.31
C GLY A 186 6.86 2.44 -28.76
N ASN A 187 6.65 2.39 -27.44
CA ASN A 187 5.41 2.80 -26.78
C ASN A 187 5.62 4.07 -25.95
N ASN A 188 4.68 5.01 -26.05
CA ASN A 188 4.72 6.27 -25.31
C ASN A 188 3.96 6.21 -23.98
N ASP A 189 2.94 5.35 -23.89
CA ASP A 189 2.09 5.20 -22.72
C ASP A 189 1.61 3.75 -22.55
N ILE A 190 1.13 3.41 -21.35
CA ILE A 190 0.63 2.07 -21.02
C ILE A 190 -0.52 1.63 -21.92
N LEU A 191 -1.42 2.53 -22.32
CA LEU A 191 -2.56 2.17 -23.17
C LEU A 191 -2.10 1.77 -24.58
N GLN A 192 -1.05 2.41 -25.09
CA GLN A 192 -0.38 2.02 -26.33
C GLN A 192 0.23 0.62 -26.18
N SER A 193 0.95 0.35 -25.07
CA SER A 193 1.47 -0.99 -24.81
C SER A 193 0.37 -2.06 -24.73
N PHE A 194 -0.80 -1.73 -24.18
CA PHE A 194 -1.96 -2.64 -24.19
C PHE A 194 -2.54 -2.85 -25.60
N ARG A 195 -2.60 -1.80 -26.43
CA ARG A 195 -3.01 -1.92 -27.84
C ARG A 195 -2.06 -2.83 -28.60
N ASP A 196 -0.76 -2.63 -28.44
CA ASP A 196 0.28 -3.47 -29.03
C ASP A 196 0.18 -4.92 -28.53
N TYR A 197 -0.19 -5.13 -27.25
CA TYR A 197 -0.34 -6.47 -26.66
C TYR A 197 -1.50 -7.26 -27.28
N VAL A 198 -2.62 -6.60 -27.60
CA VAL A 198 -3.80 -7.23 -28.21
C VAL A 198 -3.79 -7.19 -29.74
N ASP A 199 -2.79 -6.53 -30.34
CA ASP A 199 -2.66 -6.45 -31.79
C ASP A 199 -2.43 -7.86 -32.37
N SER A 200 -3.07 -8.12 -33.51
CA SER A 200 -3.06 -9.45 -34.10
C SER A 200 -1.93 -9.57 -35.12
N GLU A 201 -1.09 -10.58 -34.95
CA GLU A 201 -0.03 -10.92 -35.89
C GLU A 201 -0.62 -11.73 -37.06
N ARG A 202 -0.28 -11.32 -38.29
CA ARG A 202 -0.65 -12.08 -39.49
C ARG A 202 0.41 -13.14 -39.79
N LEU A 203 -0.04 -14.39 -39.81
CA LEU A 203 0.74 -15.56 -40.22
C LEU A 203 0.55 -15.77 -41.73
N ASP A 204 1.53 -15.37 -42.53
CA ASP A 204 1.52 -15.54 -43.99
C ASP A 204 2.87 -16.02 -44.55
N GLY A 205 2.99 -16.12 -45.87
CA GLY A 205 4.23 -16.53 -46.53
C GLY A 205 4.73 -17.91 -46.08
N GLU A 206 5.93 -17.93 -45.51
CA GLU A 206 6.58 -19.12 -44.93
C GLU A 206 6.09 -19.43 -43.51
N ASN A 207 5.46 -18.47 -42.81
CA ASN A 207 4.97 -18.58 -41.44
C ASN A 207 3.50 -19.01 -41.36
N LYS A 208 2.96 -19.66 -42.40
CA LYS A 208 1.56 -20.13 -42.42
C LYS A 208 1.28 -21.12 -41.29
N TYR A 209 0.06 -21.05 -40.76
CA TYR A 209 -0.39 -21.93 -39.70
C TYR A 209 -0.82 -23.30 -40.25
N ASP A 210 -0.38 -24.39 -39.63
CA ASP A 210 -0.87 -25.73 -39.94
C ASP A 210 -2.21 -25.99 -39.25
N ALA A 211 -3.29 -25.89 -40.02
CA ALA A 211 -4.66 -26.13 -39.56
C ALA A 211 -5.07 -27.62 -39.67
N GLY A 212 -4.11 -28.54 -39.67
CA GLY A 212 -4.34 -29.99 -39.66
C GLY A 212 -5.05 -30.46 -40.92
N ALA A 213 -6.37 -30.68 -40.84
CA ALA A 213 -7.18 -31.14 -41.98
C ALA A 213 -7.19 -30.15 -43.16
N TYR A 214 -6.97 -28.86 -42.90
CA TYR A 214 -6.92 -27.81 -43.93
C TYR A 214 -5.51 -27.49 -44.43
N GLY A 215 -4.48 -28.14 -43.89
CA GLY A 215 -3.07 -27.90 -44.20
C GLY A 215 -2.60 -26.49 -43.82
N LEU A 216 -1.54 -26.02 -44.48
CA LEU A 216 -0.95 -24.69 -44.25
C LEU A 216 -1.84 -23.56 -44.76
N GLN A 217 -2.37 -22.75 -43.84
CA GLN A 217 -3.28 -21.64 -44.11
C GLN A 217 -2.72 -20.31 -43.59
N PRO A 218 -2.99 -19.20 -44.28
CA PRO A 218 -2.78 -17.90 -43.69
C PRO A 218 -3.78 -17.68 -42.54
N ALA A 219 -3.30 -17.15 -41.42
CA ALA A 219 -4.09 -16.99 -40.21
C ALA A 219 -3.76 -15.69 -39.46
N GLU A 220 -4.65 -15.27 -38.58
CA GLU A 220 -4.42 -14.20 -37.61
C GLU A 220 -4.22 -14.84 -36.23
N LYS A 221 -3.11 -14.51 -35.58
CA LYS A 221 -2.79 -14.94 -34.22
C LYS A 221 -2.87 -13.73 -33.31
N GLY A 222 -3.59 -13.84 -32.21
CA GLY A 222 -3.71 -12.75 -31.24
C GLY A 222 -4.10 -13.21 -29.86
N VAL A 223 -4.14 -12.26 -28.93
CA VAL A 223 -4.55 -12.46 -27.54
C VAL A 223 -5.64 -11.45 -27.21
N LYS A 224 -6.63 -11.88 -26.44
CA LYS A 224 -7.68 -11.01 -25.89
C LYS A 224 -7.84 -11.22 -24.40
N PHE A 225 -8.08 -10.14 -23.65
CA PHE A 225 -8.43 -10.27 -22.25
C PHE A 225 -9.91 -10.61 -22.10
N LEU A 226 -10.21 -11.61 -21.28
CA LEU A 226 -11.58 -11.98 -20.93
C LEU A 226 -12.00 -11.29 -19.63
N THR A 227 -11.13 -11.32 -18.62
CA THR A 227 -11.36 -10.73 -17.30
C THR A 227 -10.03 -10.27 -16.70
N PHE A 228 -10.05 -9.11 -16.03
CA PHE A 228 -8.91 -8.63 -15.25
C PHE A 228 -9.09 -8.87 -13.74
N PRO A 229 -7.99 -9.07 -12.99
CA PRO A 229 -8.04 -9.32 -11.55
C PRO A 229 -8.28 -8.04 -10.73
N PRO A 230 -8.73 -8.15 -9.45
CA PRO A 230 -8.83 -6.99 -8.55
C PRO A 230 -7.51 -6.27 -8.30
N ILE A 231 -6.39 -7.00 -8.33
CA ILE A 231 -5.05 -6.45 -8.25
C ILE A 231 -4.30 -6.87 -9.50
N LEU A 232 -3.92 -5.89 -10.30
CA LEU A 232 -3.27 -6.10 -11.58
C LEU A 232 -1.79 -5.72 -11.48
N HIS A 233 -0.91 -6.69 -11.72
CA HIS A 233 0.52 -6.43 -11.84
C HIS A 233 0.86 -6.22 -13.31
N LEU A 234 1.45 -5.06 -13.61
CA LEU A 234 1.98 -4.73 -14.93
C LEU A 234 3.49 -4.70 -14.85
N GLN A 235 4.19 -5.60 -15.54
CA GLN A 235 5.64 -5.53 -15.63
C GLN A 235 6.04 -4.87 -16.93
N LEU A 236 6.85 -3.83 -16.80
CA LEU A 236 7.37 -3.07 -17.92
C LEU A 236 8.64 -3.76 -18.35
N MET A 237 8.64 -4.30 -19.57
CA MET A 237 9.75 -5.07 -20.14
C MET A 237 10.94 -4.16 -20.46
N ARG A 238 11.57 -3.59 -19.42
CA ARG A 238 12.73 -2.71 -19.50
C ARG A 238 14.03 -3.49 -19.57
N PHE A 239 14.08 -4.72 -19.12
CA PHE A 239 15.27 -5.54 -19.20
C PHE A 239 15.09 -6.56 -20.32
N GLN A 240 15.90 -6.45 -21.36
CA GLN A 240 15.80 -7.31 -22.54
C GLN A 240 17.19 -7.68 -23.05
N TYR A 241 17.32 -8.87 -23.63
CA TYR A 241 18.52 -9.27 -24.33
C TYR A 241 18.56 -8.57 -25.70
N ASP A 242 19.62 -7.79 -25.95
CA ASP A 242 19.87 -7.17 -27.26
C ASP A 242 20.88 -8.01 -28.04
N ALA A 243 20.37 -8.71 -29.06
CA ALA A 243 21.15 -9.60 -29.90
C ALA A 243 22.21 -8.88 -30.74
N ALA A 244 22.07 -7.58 -31.01
CA ALA A 244 23.05 -6.83 -31.78
C ALA A 244 24.33 -6.57 -31.00
N ILE A 245 24.23 -6.45 -29.68
CA ILE A 245 25.36 -6.19 -28.78
C ILE A 245 25.72 -7.40 -27.90
N ASP A 246 24.99 -8.50 -28.05
CA ASP A 246 25.13 -9.75 -27.27
C ASP A 246 25.16 -9.50 -25.75
N ALA A 247 24.23 -8.67 -25.27
CA ALA A 247 24.16 -8.30 -23.86
C ALA A 247 22.73 -7.96 -23.43
N ASN A 248 22.44 -8.18 -22.15
CA ASN A 248 21.21 -7.69 -21.53
C ASN A 248 21.31 -6.19 -21.30
N VAL A 249 20.31 -5.45 -21.74
CA VAL A 249 20.24 -3.99 -21.62
C VAL A 249 19.00 -3.56 -20.86
N LYS A 250 19.12 -2.40 -20.22
CA LYS A 250 18.00 -1.68 -19.64
C LYS A 250 17.50 -0.61 -20.61
N ILE A 251 16.24 -0.71 -21.00
CA ILE A 251 15.49 0.24 -21.82
C ILE A 251 15.01 1.37 -20.90
N ASN A 252 15.65 2.52 -21.06
CA ASN A 252 15.35 3.72 -20.28
C ASN A 252 14.37 4.65 -20.98
N ASP A 253 13.77 4.24 -22.10
CA ASP A 253 12.81 5.03 -22.87
C ASP A 253 11.63 5.50 -22.00
N ARG A 254 11.10 6.68 -22.33
CA ARG A 254 10.00 7.30 -21.62
C ARG A 254 8.70 6.55 -21.90
N LEU A 255 8.04 6.07 -20.84
CA LEU A 255 6.73 5.43 -20.89
C LEU A 255 5.83 6.00 -19.79
N GLU A 256 4.75 6.66 -20.20
CA GLU A 256 3.79 7.27 -19.29
C GLU A 256 2.78 6.26 -18.74
N PHE A 257 2.48 6.34 -17.45
CA PHE A 257 1.43 5.55 -16.80
C PHE A 257 0.54 6.46 -15.96
N PRO A 258 -0.80 6.40 -16.12
CA PRO A 258 -1.71 7.30 -15.44
C PRO A 258 -1.98 6.88 -13.99
N GLU A 259 -2.46 7.80 -13.15
CA GLU A 259 -2.97 7.46 -11.82
C GLU A 259 -4.23 6.59 -11.87
N ARG A 260 -5.06 6.83 -12.90
CA ARG A 260 -6.30 6.09 -13.15
C ARG A 260 -6.22 5.45 -14.53
N LEU A 261 -6.28 4.12 -14.58
CA LEU A 261 -6.15 3.33 -15.79
C LEU A 261 -7.48 2.66 -16.12
N ASN A 262 -8.04 2.95 -17.29
CA ASN A 262 -9.28 2.33 -17.77
C ASN A 262 -8.94 1.25 -18.81
N LEU A 263 -9.25 -0.02 -18.49
CA LEU A 263 -9.00 -1.17 -19.36
C LEU A 263 -10.28 -1.78 -19.96
N ASN A 264 -11.41 -1.09 -19.84
CA ASN A 264 -12.71 -1.59 -20.32
C ASN A 264 -12.76 -1.81 -21.85
N ASP A 265 -11.91 -1.14 -22.62
CA ASP A 265 -11.79 -1.33 -24.07
C ASP A 265 -11.05 -2.63 -24.46
N PHE A 266 -10.33 -3.25 -23.52
CA PHE A 266 -9.50 -4.43 -23.79
C PHE A 266 -10.16 -5.76 -23.35
N ALA A 267 -11.30 -5.71 -22.66
CA ALA A 267 -12.03 -6.88 -22.20
C ALA A 267 -13.18 -7.26 -23.14
N ASP A 268 -13.24 -8.52 -23.60
CA ASP A 268 -14.26 -9.02 -24.55
C ASP A 268 -15.68 -9.09 -23.91
N ASN A 269 -15.79 -9.24 -22.58
CA ASN A 269 -17.07 -9.39 -21.86
C ASN A 269 -17.46 -8.13 -21.07
N ARG A 270 -17.98 -7.12 -21.77
CA ARG A 270 -18.66 -5.98 -21.13
C ARG A 270 -20.03 -6.39 -20.60
N SER A 271 -20.10 -6.92 -19.39
CA SER A 271 -21.32 -6.84 -18.58
C SER A 271 -21.33 -5.52 -17.85
N GLU A 272 -22.51 -4.89 -17.67
CA GLU A 272 -22.68 -3.67 -16.86
C GLU A 272 -22.12 -3.82 -15.42
N ASP A 273 -21.94 -5.06 -14.95
CA ASP A 273 -21.40 -5.42 -13.63
C ASP A 273 -19.86 -5.46 -13.51
N ASN A 274 -19.11 -5.35 -14.62
CA ASN A 274 -17.64 -5.47 -14.62
C ASN A 274 -16.97 -4.19 -15.11
N ASP A 275 -16.59 -3.32 -14.16
CA ASP A 275 -15.78 -2.12 -14.44
C ASP A 275 -14.28 -2.41 -14.21
N PHE A 276 -13.50 -2.38 -15.28
CA PHE A 276 -12.04 -2.55 -15.28
C PHE A 276 -11.30 -1.22 -15.21
N THR A 277 -11.78 -0.32 -14.34
CA THR A 277 -11.09 0.91 -13.96
C THR A 277 -10.21 0.68 -12.74
N TYR A 278 -8.94 1.03 -12.86
CA TYR A 278 -7.91 0.83 -11.86
C TYR A 278 -7.35 2.16 -11.35
N VAL A 279 -6.88 2.12 -10.11
CA VAL A 279 -6.12 3.19 -9.47
C VAL A 279 -4.73 2.67 -9.13
N LEU A 280 -3.72 3.45 -9.48
CA LEU A 280 -2.32 3.14 -9.26
C LEU A 280 -2.03 3.06 -7.75
N HIS A 281 -1.60 1.88 -7.31
CA HIS A 281 -1.34 1.57 -5.91
C HIS A 281 0.15 1.56 -5.57
N ALA A 282 1.00 0.98 -6.43
CA ALA A 282 2.44 0.97 -6.22
C ALA A 282 3.22 1.11 -7.53
N VAL A 283 4.37 1.79 -7.44
CA VAL A 283 5.33 1.99 -8.53
C VAL A 283 6.68 1.47 -8.06
N LEU A 284 7.13 0.35 -8.61
CA LEU A 284 8.43 -0.23 -8.30
C LEU A 284 9.45 0.31 -9.31
N VAL A 285 10.52 0.90 -8.78
CA VAL A 285 11.48 1.72 -9.53
C VAL A 285 12.87 1.12 -9.39
N HIS A 286 13.60 1.14 -10.49
CA HIS A 286 15.00 0.73 -10.54
C HIS A 286 15.86 1.89 -11.05
N SER A 287 16.91 2.23 -10.30
CA SER A 287 17.92 3.23 -10.65
C SER A 287 19.26 2.56 -10.93
N GLY A 288 19.76 2.65 -12.16
CA GLY A 288 21.01 2.00 -12.58
C GLY A 288 20.85 1.26 -13.90
N ASP A 289 21.75 0.33 -14.18
CA ASP A 289 21.80 -0.45 -15.42
C ASP A 289 21.46 -1.94 -15.16
N PHE A 290 21.70 -2.82 -16.13
CA PHE A 290 21.45 -4.25 -15.94
C PHE A 290 22.40 -4.92 -14.92
N HIS A 291 23.65 -4.45 -14.82
CA HIS A 291 24.68 -5.08 -13.99
C HIS A 291 24.61 -4.66 -12.52
N GLY A 292 23.98 -3.51 -12.25
CA GLY A 292 23.81 -3.04 -10.90
C GLY A 292 22.93 -1.79 -10.83
N GLY A 293 22.25 -1.69 -9.71
CA GLY A 293 21.42 -0.55 -9.41
C GLY A 293 20.71 -0.69 -8.08
N HIS A 294 19.81 0.24 -7.84
CA HIS A 294 19.08 0.39 -6.60
C HIS A 294 17.58 0.30 -6.85
N TYR A 295 16.88 -0.45 -6.01
CA TYR A 295 15.45 -0.66 -6.14
C TYR A 295 14.73 0.05 -5.00
N VAL A 296 13.69 0.79 -5.35
CA VAL A 296 12.81 1.45 -4.40
C VAL A 296 11.36 1.22 -4.83
N VAL A 297 10.42 1.37 -3.90
CA VAL A 297 8.99 1.33 -4.24
C VAL A 297 8.28 2.56 -3.69
N PHE A 298 7.45 3.16 -4.53
CA PHE A 298 6.50 4.17 -4.11
C PHE A 298 5.14 3.51 -3.93
N ILE A 299 4.48 3.74 -2.79
CA ILE A 299 3.18 3.16 -2.50
C ILE A 299 2.21 4.26 -2.12
N ASN A 300 1.03 4.26 -2.73
CA ASN A 300 -0.09 5.08 -2.31
C ASN A 300 -0.76 4.41 -1.10
N THR A 301 -0.39 4.89 0.09
CA THR A 301 -0.79 4.28 1.35
C THR A 301 -2.23 4.60 1.75
N LYS A 302 -2.87 5.58 1.09
CA LYS A 302 -4.27 5.98 1.34
C LYS A 302 -4.99 6.29 0.03
N LEU A 303 -5.44 5.25 -0.66
CA LEU A 303 -6.16 5.35 -1.94
C LEU A 303 -7.49 6.15 -1.85
N ASN A 304 -8.05 6.33 -0.65
CA ASN A 304 -9.38 6.95 -0.45
C ASN A 304 -9.35 8.39 0.05
N GLN A 305 -8.17 8.99 0.19
CA GLN A 305 -8.10 10.40 0.54
C GLN A 305 -8.19 11.27 -0.72
N PRO A 306 -8.79 12.47 -0.64
CA PRO A 306 -8.90 13.39 -1.77
C PRO A 306 -7.52 13.79 -2.34
N HIS A 307 -6.45 13.54 -1.58
CA HIS A 307 -5.07 13.66 -2.03
C HIS A 307 -4.36 12.32 -1.86
N SER A 308 -3.77 11.81 -2.95
CA SER A 308 -2.96 10.60 -2.95
C SER A 308 -1.81 10.72 -1.94
N CYS A 309 -1.70 9.78 -0.99
CA CYS A 309 -0.67 9.80 0.04
C CYS A 309 0.46 8.83 -0.31
N TRP A 310 1.37 9.31 -1.15
CA TRP A 310 2.54 8.56 -1.58
C TRP A 310 3.62 8.54 -0.51
N CYS A 311 4.22 7.37 -0.32
CA CYS A 311 5.45 7.19 0.45
C CYS A 311 6.47 6.44 -0.39
N LYS A 312 7.73 6.89 -0.33
CA LYS A 312 8.88 6.18 -0.87
C LYS A 312 9.42 5.25 0.20
N PHE A 313 9.48 3.96 -0.14
CA PHE A 313 10.10 2.91 0.66
C PHE A 313 11.45 2.60 0.02
N ASP A 314 12.49 3.16 0.63
CA ASP A 314 13.88 3.04 0.21
C ASP A 314 14.64 2.24 1.27
N ASP A 315 14.47 0.92 1.20
CA ASP A 315 14.96 -0.02 2.20
C ASP A 315 14.53 0.38 3.62
N ASP A 316 15.47 0.77 4.49
CA ASP A 316 15.24 1.09 5.90
C ASP A 316 14.67 2.51 6.10
N VAL A 317 14.78 3.35 5.08
CA VAL A 317 14.32 4.74 5.06
C VAL A 317 12.97 4.81 4.35
N VAL A 318 11.95 5.26 5.09
CA VAL A 318 10.63 5.57 4.51
C VAL A 318 10.36 7.06 4.65
N SER A 319 9.97 7.68 3.55
CA SER A 319 9.66 9.12 3.49
C SER A 319 8.35 9.36 2.74
N ARG A 320 7.71 10.51 3.00
CA ARG A 320 6.57 10.96 2.20
C ARG A 320 7.06 11.42 0.84
N SER A 321 6.23 11.27 -0.19
CA SER A 321 6.57 11.68 -1.55
C SER A 321 5.41 12.38 -2.22
N SER A 322 5.70 13.24 -3.19
CA SER A 322 4.67 13.84 -4.02
C SER A 322 4.23 12.87 -5.12
N PHE A 323 3.08 13.14 -5.73
CA PHE A 323 2.65 12.44 -6.94
C PHE A 323 3.69 12.56 -8.06
N LYS A 324 4.29 13.75 -8.23
CA LYS A 324 5.33 13.99 -9.24
C LYS A 324 6.51 13.06 -9.04
N ASP A 325 6.98 12.89 -7.79
CA ASP A 325 8.13 12.03 -7.49
C ASP A 325 7.83 10.54 -7.62
N ALA A 326 6.60 10.13 -7.30
CA ALA A 326 6.17 8.74 -7.34
C ALA A 326 5.81 8.26 -8.76
N VAL A 327 5.28 9.14 -9.60
CA VAL A 327 4.71 8.79 -10.91
C VAL A 327 5.50 9.45 -12.03
N THR A 328 5.36 10.77 -12.20
CA THR A 328 5.91 11.50 -13.37
C THR A 328 7.43 11.38 -13.49
N ALA A 329 8.15 11.46 -12.36
CA ALA A 329 9.61 11.35 -12.33
C ALA A 329 10.14 9.93 -12.63
N ASN A 330 9.24 8.93 -12.75
CA ASN A 330 9.59 7.52 -12.96
C ASN A 330 9.18 7.00 -14.35
N TYR A 331 8.73 7.87 -15.26
CA TYR A 331 8.43 7.51 -16.66
C TYR A 331 9.68 7.08 -17.45
N GLY A 332 10.87 7.52 -17.05
CA GLY A 332 12.12 7.35 -17.79
C GLY A 332 12.32 8.42 -18.86
N GLY A 333 13.34 8.23 -19.69
CA GLY A 333 13.80 9.17 -20.71
C GLY A 333 14.55 10.37 -20.14
N GLU A 334 14.91 11.30 -21.03
CA GLU A 334 15.42 12.61 -20.63
C GLU A 334 14.24 13.53 -20.27
N ASP A 335 14.12 13.88 -19.00
CA ASP A 335 13.24 14.96 -18.56
C ASP A 335 14.07 16.25 -18.38
N LEU A 336 13.74 17.28 -19.15
CA LEU A 336 14.38 18.60 -19.07
C LEU A 336 14.16 19.25 -17.69
N GLU A 337 13.12 18.87 -16.95
CA GLU A 337 12.84 19.37 -15.61
C GLU A 337 13.60 18.65 -14.51
N THR A 338 14.07 17.40 -14.74
CA THR A 338 14.85 16.62 -13.77
C THR A 338 16.13 16.04 -14.38
N PRO A 339 17.15 16.87 -14.66
CA PRO A 339 18.42 16.42 -15.20
C PRO A 339 19.09 15.39 -14.27
N GLY A 340 19.49 14.24 -14.83
CA GLY A 340 20.26 13.21 -14.10
C GLY A 340 19.47 11.97 -13.65
N ARG A 341 18.14 11.91 -13.87
CA ARG A 341 17.32 10.72 -13.57
C ARG A 341 17.12 9.74 -14.75
N ILE A 342 17.89 9.88 -15.83
CA ILE A 342 17.73 9.09 -17.06
C ILE A 342 17.73 7.57 -16.78
N TYR A 343 18.51 7.13 -15.81
CA TYR A 343 18.63 5.71 -15.43
C TYR A 343 17.67 5.27 -14.32
N THR A 344 16.74 6.13 -13.87
CA THR A 344 15.73 5.83 -12.85
C THR A 344 14.36 5.76 -13.51
N ASN A 345 13.73 4.59 -13.47
CA ASN A 345 12.42 4.39 -14.07
C ASN A 345 11.66 3.22 -13.44
N ALA A 346 10.33 3.27 -13.56
CA ALA A 346 9.46 2.21 -13.12
C ALA A 346 9.65 0.95 -13.97
N TYR A 347 9.77 -0.22 -13.34
CA TYR A 347 9.83 -1.51 -14.03
C TYR A 347 8.61 -2.40 -13.73
N MET A 348 7.84 -2.08 -12.69
CA MET A 348 6.60 -2.77 -12.36
C MET A 348 5.61 -1.79 -11.72
N LEU A 349 4.34 -1.92 -12.10
CA LEU A 349 3.22 -1.18 -11.54
C LEU A 349 2.24 -2.17 -10.89
N ALA A 350 1.71 -1.79 -9.73
CA ALA A 350 0.59 -2.50 -9.10
C ALA A 350 -0.65 -1.61 -9.13
N GLU A 351 -1.67 -2.09 -9.80
CA GLU A 351 -2.94 -1.42 -10.04
C GLU A 351 -4.04 -2.07 -9.18
N ARG A 352 -4.98 -1.27 -8.67
CA ARG A 352 -6.13 -1.79 -7.91
C ARG A 352 -7.45 -1.41 -8.55
N ASN A 353 -8.31 -2.39 -8.75
CA ASN A 353 -9.63 -2.18 -9.30
C ASN A 353 -10.47 -1.30 -8.35
N GLU A 354 -10.93 -0.16 -8.86
CA GLU A 354 -11.62 0.88 -8.08
C GLU A 354 -12.95 0.35 -7.52
N GLU A 355 -13.72 -0.37 -8.33
CA GLU A 355 -15.04 -0.85 -7.94
C GLU A 355 -14.94 -1.98 -6.91
N ALA A 356 -14.06 -2.96 -7.13
CA ALA A 356 -13.82 -4.06 -6.20
C ALA A 356 -13.32 -3.56 -4.85
N TYR A 357 -12.47 -2.53 -4.87
CA TYR A 357 -11.99 -1.88 -3.65
C TYR A 357 -13.12 -1.14 -2.93
N ARG A 358 -13.91 -0.33 -3.63
CA ARG A 358 -15.05 0.40 -3.07
C ARG A 358 -16.14 -0.54 -2.52
N LYS A 359 -16.44 -1.64 -3.21
CA LYS A 359 -17.38 -2.67 -2.74
C LYS A 359 -16.92 -3.27 -1.41
N LYS A 360 -15.63 -3.57 -1.28
CA LYS A 360 -15.04 -4.08 -0.02
C LYS A 360 -15.01 -3.05 1.09
N GLU A 361 -14.71 -1.79 0.79
CA GLU A 361 -14.79 -0.72 1.81
C GLU A 361 -16.22 -0.52 2.30
N LYS A 362 -17.22 -0.57 1.42
CA LYS A 362 -18.62 -0.55 1.82
C LYS A 362 -18.97 -1.74 2.73
N GLN A 363 -18.44 -2.93 2.44
CA GLN A 363 -18.61 -4.09 3.31
C GLN A 363 -17.89 -3.91 4.66
N GLU A 364 -16.66 -3.38 4.67
CA GLU A 364 -15.90 -3.14 5.91
C GLU A 364 -16.56 -2.05 6.76
N THR A 365 -16.98 -0.93 6.19
CA THR A 365 -17.71 0.15 6.89
C THR A 365 -19.09 -0.32 7.37
N HIS A 366 -19.70 -1.29 6.70
CA HIS A 366 -20.92 -1.93 7.20
C HIS A 366 -20.67 -2.86 8.40
N LEU A 367 -19.49 -3.47 8.51
CA LEU A 367 -19.16 -4.43 9.57
C LEU A 367 -18.42 -3.81 10.77
N PHE A 368 -17.67 -2.75 10.55
CA PHE A 368 -16.79 -2.13 11.53
C PHE A 368 -17.12 -0.64 11.68
N THR A 369 -16.84 -0.10 12.87
CA THR A 369 -16.86 1.32 13.14
C THR A 369 -15.53 1.73 13.76
N GLU A 370 -15.16 3.00 13.62
CA GLU A 370 -13.97 3.55 14.26
C GLU A 370 -14.38 4.19 15.59
N ILE A 371 -13.60 3.91 16.63
CA ILE A 371 -13.70 4.59 17.93
C ILE A 371 -12.40 5.37 18.16
N MET A 372 -12.53 6.58 18.68
CA MET A 372 -11.41 7.42 19.11
C MET A 372 -11.31 7.36 20.62
N LEU A 373 -10.18 6.92 21.14
CA LEU A 373 -9.92 6.85 22.57
C LEU A 373 -9.12 8.07 23.02
N ILE A 374 -9.63 8.78 24.02
CA ILE A 374 -8.95 9.91 24.66
C ILE A 374 -8.80 9.67 26.16
N ARG A 375 -7.69 10.14 26.73
CA ARG A 375 -7.34 10.00 28.15
C ARG A 375 -7.15 11.38 28.78
N GLU A 376 -7.20 11.42 30.11
CA GLU A 376 -7.13 12.67 30.87
C GLU A 376 -5.84 13.47 30.62
N GLU A 377 -4.71 12.78 30.40
CA GLU A 377 -3.42 13.37 30.04
C GLU A 377 -3.51 14.34 28.85
N LYS A 378 -4.46 14.13 27.93
CA LYS A 378 -4.66 14.99 26.75
C LYS A 378 -5.38 16.29 27.05
N PHE A 379 -6.13 16.35 28.16
CA PHE A 379 -6.75 17.59 28.62
C PHE A 379 -5.74 18.46 29.38
N GLN A 380 -4.70 17.84 29.94
CA GLN A 380 -3.66 18.54 30.69
C GLN A 380 -2.85 19.42 29.72
N ASN A 381 -2.81 20.72 29.98
CA ASN A 381 -2.14 21.78 29.19
C ASN A 381 -2.91 22.33 27.98
N HIS A 382 -4.19 21.97 27.79
CA HIS A 382 -5.01 22.68 26.81
C HIS A 382 -5.42 24.05 27.35
N HIS A 383 -5.08 25.12 26.62
CA HIS A 383 -5.34 26.51 27.02
C HIS A 383 -6.54 27.15 26.28
N GLY A 384 -7.24 26.37 25.45
CA GLY A 384 -8.42 26.84 24.73
C GLY A 384 -9.70 26.83 25.57
N PHE A 385 -10.81 27.17 24.93
CA PHE A 385 -12.12 27.31 25.57
C PHE A 385 -12.79 25.96 25.91
N ASP A 386 -12.40 24.89 25.22
CA ASP A 386 -12.97 23.55 25.36
C ASP A 386 -11.95 22.59 26.05
N LEU A 387 -12.26 21.30 26.23
CA LEU A 387 -11.37 20.30 26.84
C LEU A 387 -10.13 20.01 25.99
N PHE A 388 -10.23 20.22 24.68
CA PHE A 388 -9.17 20.01 23.68
C PHE A 388 -9.52 20.76 22.38
N ASP A 389 -8.56 20.94 21.48
CA ASP A 389 -8.81 21.47 20.14
C ASP A 389 -9.38 20.36 19.25
N VAL A 390 -10.63 20.51 18.82
CA VAL A 390 -11.33 19.56 17.94
C VAL A 390 -10.54 19.33 16.64
N ARG A 391 -9.76 20.32 16.17
CA ARG A 391 -8.96 20.20 14.94
C ARG A 391 -7.74 19.31 15.11
N LEU A 392 -7.26 19.11 16.33
CA LEU A 392 -6.11 18.25 16.64
C LEU A 392 -6.54 16.82 17.01
N LEU A 393 -7.85 16.55 17.16
CA LEU A 393 -8.37 15.22 17.51
C LEU A 393 -7.88 14.13 16.55
N GLU A 394 -7.81 14.41 15.25
CA GLU A 394 -7.44 13.40 14.26
C GLU A 394 -6.00 12.92 14.39
N ASP A 395 -5.10 13.79 14.86
CA ASP A 395 -3.67 13.53 15.02
C ASP A 395 -3.31 13.06 16.44
N GLU A 396 -4.11 13.43 17.45
CA GLU A 396 -3.78 13.18 18.86
C GLU A 396 -4.52 12.01 19.51
N CYS A 397 -5.64 11.56 18.96
CA CYS A 397 -6.43 10.46 19.50
C CYS A 397 -5.98 9.09 19.00
N GLN A 398 -6.04 8.10 19.89
CA GLN A 398 -5.83 6.71 19.49
C GLN A 398 -7.09 6.21 18.76
N LYS A 399 -6.96 5.94 17.45
CA LYS A 399 -8.04 5.41 16.61
C LYS A 399 -8.00 3.88 16.61
N GLU A 400 -9.12 3.26 16.91
CA GLU A 400 -9.26 1.80 16.90
C GLU A 400 -10.48 1.40 16.07
N LYS A 401 -10.32 0.36 15.24
CA LYS A 401 -11.43 -0.24 14.49
C LYS A 401 -12.03 -1.39 15.29
N VAL A 402 -13.34 -1.31 15.54
CA VAL A 402 -14.09 -2.32 16.31
C VAL A 402 -15.28 -2.83 15.51
N LYS A 403 -15.68 -4.09 15.75
CA LYS A 403 -16.83 -4.71 15.06
C LYS A 403 -18.12 -4.05 15.56
N LYS A 404 -19.03 -3.67 14.66
CA LYS A 404 -20.34 -3.10 15.01
C LYS A 404 -21.22 -4.04 15.85
N LYS A 405 -21.08 -5.35 15.61
CA LYS A 405 -21.75 -6.42 16.36
C LYS A 405 -21.04 -6.83 17.66
N MET A 406 -19.99 -6.13 18.06
CA MET A 406 -19.36 -6.33 19.37
C MET A 406 -20.34 -5.88 20.46
N ASN A 407 -20.45 -6.64 21.56
CA ASN A 407 -21.24 -6.18 22.71
C ASN A 407 -20.43 -5.23 23.61
N LEU A 408 -21.09 -4.50 24.51
CA LEU A 408 -20.41 -3.52 25.35
C LEU A 408 -19.42 -4.16 26.34
N GLU A 409 -19.66 -5.37 26.83
CA GLU A 409 -18.69 -6.09 27.67
C GLU A 409 -17.39 -6.41 26.89
N GLU A 410 -17.50 -6.86 25.65
CA GLU A 410 -16.37 -7.10 24.75
C GLU A 410 -15.62 -5.80 24.42
N LEU A 411 -16.33 -4.67 24.28
CA LEU A 411 -15.70 -3.35 24.10
C LEU A 411 -14.81 -3.01 25.30
N TYR A 412 -15.27 -3.23 26.52
CA TYR A 412 -14.46 -3.00 27.72
C TYR A 412 -13.21 -3.89 27.73
N GLN A 413 -13.32 -5.15 27.33
CA GLN A 413 -12.17 -6.05 27.19
C GLN A 413 -11.18 -5.57 26.12
N PHE A 414 -11.70 -5.13 24.98
CA PHE A 414 -10.91 -4.59 23.89
C PHE A 414 -10.14 -3.35 24.33
N VAL A 415 -10.82 -2.34 24.91
CA VAL A 415 -10.19 -1.11 25.39
C VAL A 415 -9.17 -1.40 26.49
N ALA A 416 -9.48 -2.33 27.41
CA ALA A 416 -8.53 -2.71 28.45
C ALA A 416 -7.23 -3.27 27.87
N SER A 417 -7.31 -4.15 26.87
CA SER A 417 -6.13 -4.72 26.21
C SER A 417 -5.30 -3.67 25.47
N ARG A 418 -5.97 -2.70 24.83
CA ARG A 418 -5.33 -1.65 24.03
C ARG A 418 -4.69 -0.57 24.89
N VAL A 419 -5.37 -0.15 25.96
CA VAL A 419 -4.91 0.98 26.79
C VAL A 419 -3.95 0.51 27.89
N PHE A 420 -4.10 -0.72 28.40
CA PHE A 420 -3.31 -1.21 29.55
C PHE A 420 -2.38 -2.39 29.24
N GLY A 421 -2.41 -2.96 28.03
CA GLY A 421 -1.50 -4.03 27.61
C GLY A 421 -1.64 -5.35 28.39
N ALA A 422 -0.54 -6.10 28.52
CA ALA A 422 -0.50 -7.42 29.19
C ALA A 422 -0.84 -7.39 30.70
N GLU A 423 -0.87 -6.22 31.34
CA GLU A 423 -1.39 -6.05 32.71
C GLU A 423 -2.93 -5.94 32.77
N GLY A 424 -3.61 -5.99 31.62
CA GLY A 424 -5.05 -5.75 31.47
C GLY A 424 -5.95 -6.77 32.16
N GLU A 425 -5.56 -8.04 32.25
CA GLU A 425 -6.38 -9.10 32.87
C GLU A 425 -6.59 -8.89 34.38
N ASN A 426 -5.60 -8.31 35.08
CA ASN A 426 -5.76 -7.92 36.49
C ASN A 426 -6.53 -6.61 36.68
N ARG A 427 -6.62 -5.76 35.63
CA ARG A 427 -7.32 -4.45 35.66
C ARG A 427 -8.76 -4.52 35.13
N LEU A 428 -9.12 -5.59 34.44
CA LEU A 428 -10.45 -5.86 33.87
C LEU A 428 -11.57 -5.81 34.91
N ARG A 429 -11.24 -6.03 36.20
CA ARG A 429 -12.27 -6.26 37.20
C ARG A 429 -13.00 -5.04 37.73
N MET A 430 -12.49 -3.81 37.85
CA MET A 430 -13.31 -2.72 38.45
C MET A 430 -12.94 -1.24 38.19
N ASP A 431 -11.78 -0.88 37.63
CA ASP A 431 -11.24 0.48 37.89
C ASP A 431 -11.19 1.45 36.69
N PHE A 432 -11.97 1.28 35.62
CA PHE A 432 -12.10 2.32 34.58
C PHE A 432 -13.50 2.41 33.99
N ARG A 433 -13.87 3.60 33.52
CA ARG A 433 -15.15 3.89 32.85
C ARG A 433 -14.93 4.42 31.45
N LEU A 434 -15.91 4.13 30.60
CA LEU A 434 -15.95 4.63 29.24
C LEU A 434 -17.09 5.64 29.12
N TRP A 435 -16.76 6.86 28.72
CA TRP A 435 -17.72 7.94 28.53
C TRP A 435 -17.76 8.32 27.06
N LEU A 436 -18.94 8.22 26.45
CA LEU A 436 -19.17 8.70 25.10
C LEU A 436 -19.30 10.23 25.14
N PHE A 437 -18.58 10.90 24.25
CA PHE A 437 -18.77 12.31 23.99
C PHE A 437 -20.05 12.54 23.21
N THR A 438 -20.84 13.51 23.64
CA THR A 438 -21.97 14.00 22.86
C THR A 438 -21.80 15.50 22.60
N ASP A 439 -22.29 15.94 21.45
CA ASP A 439 -22.50 17.35 21.18
C ASP A 439 -23.62 17.84 22.09
N ASN A 440 -23.29 18.75 23.02
CA ASN A 440 -24.31 19.45 23.77
C ASN A 440 -24.78 20.66 22.95
N PRO A 441 -26.06 20.71 22.54
CA PRO A 441 -26.58 21.89 21.90
C PRO A 441 -26.50 23.08 22.87
N PRO A 442 -26.18 24.26 22.36
CA PRO A 442 -25.98 25.46 23.15
C PRO A 442 -27.27 25.86 23.88
N ARG A 443 -27.16 26.20 25.17
CA ARG A 443 -28.27 26.84 25.90
C ARG A 443 -28.44 28.26 25.34
N GLU A 444 -29.62 28.57 24.82
CA GLU A 444 -29.97 29.88 24.26
C GLU A 444 -30.06 30.96 25.34
N GLU A 445 -28.94 31.38 25.93
CA GLU A 445 -28.87 32.64 26.66
C GLU A 445 -27.51 33.29 26.37
N THR A 446 -27.51 34.30 25.49
CA THR A 446 -26.40 35.21 25.10
C THR A 446 -25.48 34.81 23.92
N GLY A 447 -25.94 35.12 22.70
CA GLY A 447 -25.18 35.86 21.68
C GLY A 447 -24.04 35.20 20.89
N VAL A 448 -23.30 34.23 21.43
CA VAL A 448 -22.30 33.45 20.67
C VAL A 448 -22.31 32.02 21.17
N SER A 449 -22.76 31.13 20.30
CA SER A 449 -23.19 29.79 20.66
C SER A 449 -22.31 28.78 19.92
N LEU A 450 -21.23 28.35 20.58
CA LEU A 450 -20.34 27.29 20.09
C LEU A 450 -20.83 25.93 20.63
N ALA A 451 -21.02 24.95 19.75
CA ALA A 451 -21.29 23.57 20.15
C ALA A 451 -20.14 23.04 21.02
N ARG A 452 -20.46 22.36 22.11
CA ARG A 452 -19.47 21.84 23.08
C ARG A 452 -19.53 20.33 23.12
N MET A 453 -18.38 19.69 22.92
CA MET A 453 -18.24 18.24 23.08
C MET A 453 -17.92 17.92 24.54
N ARG A 454 -18.78 17.15 25.21
CA ARG A 454 -18.56 16.74 26.62
C ARG A 454 -18.72 15.23 26.77
N PRO A 455 -17.89 14.57 27.61
CA PRO A 455 -18.15 13.20 28.01
C PRO A 455 -19.42 13.21 28.88
N SER A 456 -20.53 12.72 28.33
CA SER A 456 -21.86 12.91 28.92
C SER A 456 -22.59 11.60 29.17
N THR A 457 -22.31 10.57 28.36
CA THR A 457 -23.05 9.32 28.37
C THR A 457 -22.13 8.19 28.83
N LEU A 458 -22.41 7.61 29.99
CA LEU A 458 -21.68 6.46 30.50
C LEU A 458 -22.02 5.21 29.67
N ILE A 459 -21.01 4.55 29.11
CA ILE A 459 -21.17 3.27 28.43
C ILE A 459 -21.20 2.18 29.50
N THR A 460 -22.38 1.70 29.86
CA THR A 460 -22.54 0.62 30.85
C THR A 460 -22.12 -0.73 30.28
N ARG A 461 -21.48 -1.56 31.11
CA ARG A 461 -21.14 -2.94 30.75
C ARG A 461 -22.42 -3.75 30.55
N ASP A 462 -22.67 -4.18 29.32
CA ASP A 462 -23.84 -4.99 28.95
C ASP A 462 -23.45 -6.00 27.86
N ARG A 463 -23.85 -7.25 28.04
CA ARG A 463 -23.62 -8.35 27.08
C ARG A 463 -24.69 -8.44 26.00
N ASN A 464 -25.86 -7.84 26.24
CA ASN A 464 -27.00 -7.90 25.33
C ASN A 464 -27.10 -6.68 24.42
N LYS A 465 -26.43 -5.56 24.77
CA LYS A 465 -26.41 -4.35 23.97
C LYS A 465 -25.22 -4.36 23.02
N LEU A 466 -25.49 -4.16 21.73
CA LEU A 466 -24.45 -4.09 20.70
C LEU A 466 -23.91 -2.67 20.58
N LEU A 467 -22.72 -2.57 20.01
CA LEU A 467 -22.09 -1.31 19.69
C LEU A 467 -22.95 -0.49 18.73
N GLU A 468 -23.49 -1.10 17.68
CA GLU A 468 -24.34 -0.41 16.69
C GLU A 468 -25.63 0.19 17.28
N ASP A 469 -26.13 -0.32 18.41
CA ASP A 469 -27.30 0.24 19.11
C ASP A 469 -26.95 1.43 20.02
N THR A 470 -25.66 1.72 20.21
CA THR A 470 -25.16 2.71 21.16
C THR A 470 -24.46 3.88 20.48
N PHE A 471 -23.93 3.68 19.27
CA PHE A 471 -23.12 4.65 18.56
C PHE A 471 -23.81 5.10 17.27
N ASP A 472 -24.38 6.31 17.28
CA ASP A 472 -25.18 6.86 16.18
C ASP A 472 -24.39 7.72 15.18
N SER A 473 -23.09 7.95 15.40
CA SER A 473 -22.30 8.92 14.61
C SER A 473 -21.01 8.33 14.02
N ASP A 474 -20.50 8.98 12.97
CA ASP A 474 -19.19 8.66 12.38
C ASP A 474 -18.00 9.03 13.30
N ARG A 475 -18.23 9.76 14.40
CA ARG A 475 -17.18 10.24 15.32
C ARG A 475 -17.42 9.73 16.75
N ASN A 476 -17.13 8.46 16.96
CA ASN A 476 -17.31 7.81 18.25
C ASN A 476 -16.13 8.11 19.18
N LEU A 477 -16.11 9.31 19.76
CA LEU A 477 -15.10 9.73 20.71
C LEU A 477 -15.44 9.23 22.12
N ILE A 478 -14.55 8.43 22.69
CA ILE A 478 -14.70 7.79 24.00
C ILE A 478 -13.60 8.28 24.94
N PHE A 479 -14.00 8.91 26.03
CA PHE A 479 -13.11 9.20 27.15
C PHE A 479 -12.94 7.96 28.02
N VAL A 480 -11.68 7.57 28.22
CA VAL A 480 -11.30 6.48 29.14
C VAL A 480 -10.94 7.10 30.48
N GLU A 481 -11.87 7.06 31.42
CA GLU A 481 -11.67 7.55 32.78
C GLU A 481 -10.95 6.48 33.61
N THR A 482 -9.80 6.85 34.17
CA THR A 482 -8.97 5.98 35.03
C THR A 482 -8.80 6.59 36.41
N PRO A 483 -8.52 5.80 37.45
CA PRO A 483 -8.42 6.34 38.80
C PRO A 483 -7.13 7.13 38.98
N THR A 484 -7.21 8.21 39.77
CA THR A 484 -6.05 9.03 40.10
C THR A 484 -5.09 8.30 41.04
N LEU A 485 -3.79 8.45 40.75
CA LEU A 485 -2.72 8.00 41.63
C LEU A 485 -2.60 8.95 42.82
N SER A 486 -2.70 8.45 44.05
CA SER A 486 -2.40 9.28 45.23
C SER A 486 -0.90 9.59 45.32
N ASN A 487 -0.54 10.69 46.00
CA ASN A 487 0.85 11.13 46.26
C ASN A 487 1.72 10.08 47.00
N ILE A 488 1.15 8.95 47.44
CA ILE A 488 1.82 7.88 48.18
C ILE A 488 1.84 6.57 47.37
N GLY A 489 1.55 6.63 46.06
CA GLY A 489 1.58 5.47 45.16
C GLY A 489 0.44 4.45 45.36
N LYS A 490 -0.53 4.71 46.26
CA LYS A 490 -1.75 3.90 46.37
C LYS A 490 -2.76 4.38 45.33
N ARG A 491 -3.23 3.47 44.45
CA ARG A 491 -4.33 3.73 43.52
C ARG A 491 -5.66 3.66 44.27
N LEU A 492 -6.47 4.70 44.17
CA LEU A 492 -7.85 4.75 44.67
C LEU A 492 -8.76 4.06 43.63
N SER A 493 -9.79 3.31 44.02
CA SER A 493 -10.79 2.81 43.07
C SER A 493 -11.72 3.94 42.63
N LEU A 494 -12.30 3.86 41.42
CA LEU A 494 -13.30 4.84 40.99
C LEU A 494 -14.52 4.79 41.94
N GLN A 495 -14.96 5.95 42.44
CA GLN A 495 -16.15 6.04 43.29
C GLN A 495 -17.39 5.59 42.52
N GLN A 496 -18.30 4.85 43.14
CA GLN A 496 -19.54 4.37 42.51
C GLN A 496 -20.32 5.53 41.87
N TYR A 497 -20.62 5.41 40.59
CA TYR A 497 -21.43 6.38 39.86
C TYR A 497 -22.90 5.96 39.96
N ASP A 498 -23.73 6.84 40.51
CA ASP A 498 -25.17 6.64 40.59
C ASP A 498 -25.84 7.50 39.52
N ASP A 499 -26.35 6.86 38.47
CA ASP A 499 -26.96 7.49 37.28
C ASP A 499 -28.25 8.28 37.62
N LYS A 500 -28.70 8.22 38.89
CA LYS A 500 -29.92 8.85 39.40
C LYS A 500 -29.74 10.26 39.96
N SER A 501 -28.52 10.79 39.99
CA SER A 501 -28.28 12.20 40.38
C SER A 501 -28.09 13.07 39.15
N ASN A 502 -29.19 13.38 38.45
CA ASN A 502 -29.27 14.51 37.52
C ASN A 502 -30.10 15.61 38.16
#